data_AF-A0A7C5UEQ3-F1
#
_entry.id   AF-A0A7C5UEQ3-F1
#
_cell.length_a   1.000
_cell.length_b   1.000
_cell.length_c   1.000
_cell.angle_alpha   90.00
_cell.angle_beta   90.00
_cell.angle_gamma   90.00
#
_symmetry.space_group_name_H-M   'P 1'
#
loop_
_entity.id
_entity.type
_entity.pdbx_description
1 polymer ?
#
loop_
_entity_poly.entity_id
_entity_poly.type
_entity_poly.pdbx_seq_one_letter_code
_entity_poly.pdbx_strand_id
1 'polypeptide(L)' 'MWRILALTALTAMLTLSIGMVLQRKQVQRGQANVQSIGTIHAPDFPSGVQWLNTDRPLSLRALRGKFVLLDFWTYC' A
#
# COMPACT_ATOMS: atom_id res chain seq x y z
N MET A 1 -50.83 -24.83 10.34
CA MET A 1 -50.01 -24.64 9.11
C MET A 1 -49.23 -23.33 9.13
N TRP A 2 -49.88 -22.16 9.24
CA TRP A 2 -49.25 -20.83 9.20
C TRP A 2 -48.09 -20.61 10.19
N ARG A 3 -48.22 -21.13 11.42
CA ARG A 3 -47.20 -20.98 12.48
C ARG A 3 -45.87 -21.64 12.14
N ILE A 4 -45.90 -22.78 11.43
CA ILE A 4 -44.68 -23.52 11.04
C ILE A 4 -43.95 -22.76 9.92
N LEU A 5 -44.70 -22.24 8.95
CA LEU A 5 -44.16 -21.42 7.85
C LEU A 5 -43.52 -20.11 8.37
N ALA A 6 -44.13 -19.48 9.38
CA ALA A 6 -43.60 -18.26 10.00
C ALA A 6 -42.29 -18.52 10.76
N LEU A 7 -42.16 -19.66 11.46
CA LEU A 7 -40.95 -20.02 12.19
C LEU A 7 -39.78 -20.34 11.26
N THR A 8 -40.03 -21.02 10.14
CA THR A 8 -39.00 -21.31 9.13
C THR A 8 -38.49 -20.06 8.41
N ALA A 9 -39.37 -19.08 8.21
CA ALA A 9 -38.97 -17.81 7.61
C ALA A 9 -38.06 -17.00 8.55
N LEU A 10 -38.39 -16.97 9.85
CA LEU A 10 -37.59 -16.29 10.87
C LEU A 10 -36.20 -16.89 11.05
N THR A 11 -36.08 -18.22 11.06
CA THR A 11 -34.77 -18.89 11.17
C THR A 11 -33.92 -18.66 9.93
N ALA A 12 -34.49 -18.68 8.73
CA ALA A 12 -33.80 -18.34 7.49
C ALA A 12 -33.33 -16.87 7.46
N MET A 13 -34.14 -15.95 8.01
CA MET A 13 -33.77 -14.55 8.13
C MET A 13 -32.62 -14.35 9.12
N LEU A 14 -32.64 -15.08 10.24
CA LEU A 14 -31.59 -15.01 11.26
C LEU A 14 -30.25 -15.53 10.72
N THR A 15 -30.26 -16.65 9.98
CA THR A 15 -29.04 -17.22 9.40
C THR A 15 -28.44 -16.32 8.31
N LEU A 16 -29.27 -15.70 7.46
CA LEU A 16 -28.81 -14.71 6.48
C LEU A 16 -28.19 -13.48 7.14
N SER A 17 -28.81 -12.99 8.22
CA SER A 17 -28.36 -11.81 8.96
C SER A 17 -26.99 -12.05 9.61
N ILE A 18 -26.80 -13.23 10.22
CA ILE A 18 -25.53 -13.64 10.84
C ILE A 18 -24.43 -13.77 9.78
N GLY A 19 -24.73 -14.38 8.62
CA GLY A 19 -23.78 -14.51 7.51
C GLY A 19 -23.31 -13.15 6.97
N MET A 20 -24.21 -12.16 6.88
CA MET A 20 -23.90 -10.82 6.39
C MET A 20 -22.99 -10.02 7.34
N VAL A 21 -23.08 -10.27 8.66
CA VAL A 21 -22.19 -9.67 9.66
C VAL A 21 -20.77 -10.24 9.56
N LEU A 22 -20.62 -11.51 9.19
CA LEU A 22 -19.31 -12.18 9.05
C LEU A 22 -18.56 -11.82 7.76
N GLN A 23 -19.24 -11.31 6.74
CA GLN A 23 -18.63 -10.94 5.45
C GLN A 23 -17.77 -9.66 5.50
N ARG A 24 -17.85 -8.86 6.58
CA ARG A 24 -17.21 -7.53 6.67
C ARG A 24 -15.67 -7.57 6.74
N LYS A 25 -15.04 -8.74 6.78
CA LYS A 25 -13.59 -8.87 7.00
C LYS A 25 -12.72 -8.74 5.74
N GLN A 26 -13.28 -8.64 4.53
CA GLN A 26 -12.49 -8.72 3.28
C GLN A 26 -12.35 -7.40 2.49
N VAL A 27 -13.15 -6.35 2.78
CA VAL A 27 -12.97 -5.02 2.16
C VAL A 27 -11.74 -4.27 2.72
N GLN A 28 -11.15 -4.77 3.81
CA GLN A 28 -10.00 -4.16 4.49
C GLN A 28 -8.63 -4.64 3.97
N ARG A 29 -8.57 -5.63 3.06
CA ARG A 29 -7.30 -6.15 2.52
C ARG A 29 -6.55 -5.19 1.57
N GLY A 30 -7.13 -4.03 1.26
CA GLY A 30 -6.49 -2.95 0.51
C GLY A 30 -5.86 -1.86 1.37
N GLN A 31 -5.74 -2.04 2.68
CA GLN A 31 -4.94 -1.14 3.51
C GLN A 31 -3.49 -1.59 3.39
N ALA A 32 -2.74 -0.98 2.47
CA ALA A 32 -1.29 -0.96 2.57
C ALA A 32 -0.97 -0.56 4.01
N ASN A 33 -0.34 -1.46 4.76
CA ASN A 33 0.24 -1.14 6.05
C ASN A 33 1.35 -0.13 5.75
N VAL A 34 0.98 1.15 5.64
CA VAL A 34 1.94 2.25 5.69
C VAL A 34 2.34 2.30 7.16
N GLN A 35 3.17 1.33 7.56
CA GLN A 35 4.18 1.59 8.56
C GLN A 35 4.78 2.91 8.09
N SER A 36 4.60 3.97 8.86
CA SER A 36 5.33 5.19 8.60
C SER A 36 6.79 4.80 8.69
N ILE A 37 7.38 4.43 7.56
CA ILE A 37 8.81 4.45 7.36
C ILE A 37 9.13 5.85 7.85
N GLY A 38 9.86 5.96 8.97
CA GLY A 38 10.28 7.27 9.45
C GLY A 38 10.97 8.05 8.34
N THR A 39 11.39 9.28 8.58
CA THR A 39 12.25 9.98 7.61
C THR A 39 13.58 9.23 7.48
N ILE A 40 13.62 8.18 6.66
CA ILE A 40 14.84 7.47 6.31
C ILE A 40 15.57 8.34 5.31
N HIS A 41 16.82 8.64 5.62
CA HIS A 41 17.66 9.34 4.65
C HIS A 41 17.91 8.43 3.46
N ALA A 42 17.80 8.99 2.26
CA ALA A 42 18.23 8.29 1.05
C ALA A 42 19.72 7.91 1.21
N PRO A 43 20.11 6.70 0.78
CA PRO A 43 21.51 6.31 0.72
C PRO A 43 22.24 7.14 -0.33
N ASP A 44 23.54 7.37 -0.14
CA ASP A 44 24.33 8.09 -1.14
C ASP A 44 24.56 7.23 -2.40
N PHE A 45 24.99 7.86 -3.49
CA PHE A 45 25.29 7.16 -4.73
C PHE A 45 26.58 6.33 -4.60
N PRO A 46 26.63 5.13 -5.21
CA PRO A 46 27.82 4.28 -5.17
C PRO A 46 29.02 4.94 -5.87
N SER A 47 30.22 4.66 -5.35
CA SER A 47 31.46 5.15 -5.94
C SER A 47 31.80 4.44 -7.25
N GLY A 48 32.49 5.12 -8.16
CA GLY A 48 33.04 4.52 -9.39
C GLY A 48 32.03 4.33 -10.52
N VAL A 49 30.79 4.81 -10.37
CA VAL A 49 29.82 4.83 -11.48
C VAL A 49 30.11 5.99 -12.44
N GLN A 50 29.89 5.75 -13.73
CA GLN A 50 29.99 6.79 -14.74
C GLN A 50 28.72 7.65 -14.72
N TRP A 51 28.92 8.97 -14.66
CA TRP A 51 27.84 9.93 -14.78
C TRP A 51 27.81 10.53 -16.18
N LEU A 52 26.61 10.86 -16.64
CA LEU A 52 26.35 11.59 -17.87
C LEU A 52 25.77 12.96 -17.54
N ASN A 53 25.95 13.96 -18.42
CA ASN A 53 25.41 15.32 -18.29
C ASN A 53 25.91 16.11 -17.06
N THR A 54 27.06 15.75 -16.51
CA THR A 54 27.71 16.46 -15.39
C THR A 54 29.22 16.38 -15.54
N ASP A 55 29.92 17.40 -15.05
CA ASP A 55 31.39 17.49 -15.05
C ASP A 55 32.03 16.62 -13.97
N ARG A 56 31.26 16.22 -12.95
CA ARG A 56 31.73 15.43 -11.80
C ARG A 56 30.64 14.52 -11.23
N PRO A 57 31.02 13.46 -10.50
CA PRO A 57 30.06 12.61 -9.79
C PRO A 57 29.18 13.38 -8.80
N LEU A 58 27.92 12.97 -8.68
CA LEU A 58 26.98 13.55 -7.71
C LEU A 58 27.05 12.81 -6.36
N SER A 59 26.73 13.54 -5.30
CA SER A 59 26.48 13.00 -3.95
C SER A 59 25.25 13.67 -3.35
N LEU A 60 24.55 12.97 -2.47
CA LEU A 60 23.39 13.55 -1.77
C LEU A 60 23.77 14.76 -0.90
N ARG A 61 25.01 14.81 -0.41
CA ARG A 61 25.53 15.97 0.32
C ARG A 61 25.56 17.23 -0.55
N ALA A 62 26.01 17.10 -1.80
CA ALA A 62 26.09 18.22 -2.74
C ALA A 62 24.69 18.71 -3.21
N LEU A 63 23.65 17.89 -3.04
CA LEU A 63 22.27 18.20 -3.45
C LEU A 63 21.39 18.72 -2.31
N ARG A 64 21.91 18.89 -1.10
CA ARG A 64 21.16 19.43 0.05
C ARG A 64 20.57 20.79 -0.29
N GLY A 65 19.33 21.03 0.15
CA GLY A 65 18.57 22.25 -0.12
C GLY A 65 17.85 22.27 -1.47
N LYS A 66 17.91 21.18 -2.25
CA LYS A 66 17.15 21.00 -3.49
C LYS A 66 16.10 19.90 -3.30
N PHE A 67 14.98 20.02 -4.00
CA PHE A 67 14.12 18.88 -4.27
C PHE A 67 14.80 18.01 -5.33
N VAL A 68 14.99 16.73 -5.04
CA VAL A 68 15.65 15.77 -5.91
C VAL A 68 14.66 14.67 -6.25
N LEU A 69 14.44 14.45 -7.55
CA LEU A 69 13.65 13.34 -8.07
C LEU A 69 14.62 12.26 -8.56
N LEU A 70 14.45 11.02 -8.07
CA LEU A 70 15.14 9.86 -8.60
C LEU A 70 14.19 9.12 -9.53
N ASP A 71 14.58 9.02 -10.80
CA ASP A 71 13.85 8.29 -11.83
C ASP A 71 14.62 7.01 -12.19
N PHE A 72 14.00 5.85 -11.98
CA PHE A 72 14.60 4.54 -12.23
C PHE A 72 14.09 4.00 -13.56
N TRP A 73 14.95 4.00 -14.58
CA TRP A 73 14.58 3.65 -15.95
C TRP A 73 15.69 2.88 -16.67
N THR A 74 15.34 2.33 -17.83
CA THR A 74 16.26 1.65 -18.75
C THR A 74 15.91 2.03 -20.19
N TYR A 75 16.89 1.98 -21.10
CA TYR A 75 16.71 2.30 -22.52
C TYR A 75 16.06 1.18 -23.35
N CYS A 76 15.97 -0.03 -22.79
CA CYS A 76 15.49 -1.23 -23.49
C CYS A 76 13.97 -1.28 -23.65
#